data_AF-A0A3L7AMJ2-F1
#
_entry.id   AF-A0A3L7AMJ2-F1
#
_cell.length_a   1.000
_cell.length_b   1.000
_cell.length_c   1.000
_cell.angle_alpha   90.00
_cell.angle_beta   90.00
_cell.angle_gamma   90.00
#
_symmetry.space_group_name_H-M   'P 1'
#
loop_
_entity.id
_entity.type
_entity.pdbx_description
1 polymer ?
#
loop_
_entity_poly.entity_id
_entity_poly.type
_entity_poly.pdbx_seq_one_letter_code
_entity_poly.pdbx_strand_id
1 'polypeptide(L)'
;MTSVNDADVLIVGAGPVGLVIAHELAHAGVRARIIDHRERATRHSKANVVWPRSLELLARLNLAEPLLRQAHQIEHVGFTQRGQSPQIHDLAELTDTEFPFALTLPQPDIEFLCEQRLHQFRVHVERGTKFLDASQDASGVLTTLRRADGTPEYGRFAWVIGADGSKSRVRECAGIAFVGEVVPVDYTLVDAVAQGIAADQGSYYFDSQRSLAIAPIGADLFRFATSNLSPEEGSVRLAIQHLLDSFEISGRIGTVRYRADFRSETRQAATYRAGRVLLAGDAAHVGTPASGQGMNTGIQDAIALGWRLGRVLLGHLGETSLDDYARERRAHVDTVLALTRAQTARVDEHGEDGREAPALPGLRQLAQLDTEYGAGHDRVPPLPASAAHRRASIDGTSPTVLLYPGSVYSAAHWQRTVLRVRAETPGYFRVIDLAGIAGGLGFRAVIGPARTALIVRPDQHIDQRLDPDAIRVHTFTQLGWRR
;
A
#
# COMPACT_ATOMS: atom_id res chain seq x y z
N MET A 1 -23.83 -18.62 24.43
CA MET A 1 -23.11 -19.73 23.74
C MET A 1 -22.17 -19.10 22.74
N THR A 2 -20.86 -19.12 22.98
CA THR A 2 -19.87 -18.73 21.98
C THR A 2 -19.79 -19.86 20.95
N SER A 3 -20.17 -19.61 19.70
CA SER A 3 -19.92 -20.58 18.63
C SER A 3 -18.41 -20.73 18.47
N VAL A 4 -17.94 -21.98 18.33
CA VAL A 4 -16.57 -22.25 17.90
C VAL A 4 -16.44 -21.69 16.49
N ASN A 5 -15.61 -20.66 16.32
CA ASN A 5 -15.44 -20.01 15.02
C ASN A 5 -14.60 -20.88 14.09
N ASP A 6 -14.99 -20.93 12.82
CA ASP A 6 -14.28 -21.67 11.76
C ASP A 6 -13.12 -20.86 11.15
N ALA A 7 -12.76 -19.72 11.75
CA ALA A 7 -11.72 -18.80 11.30
C ALA A 7 -10.87 -18.31 12.47
N ASP A 8 -9.56 -18.19 12.22
CA ASP A 8 -8.57 -17.78 13.24
C ASP A 8 -8.49 -16.26 13.36
N VAL A 9 -8.80 -15.53 12.27
CA VAL A 9 -8.67 -14.08 12.18
C VAL A 9 -9.98 -13.44 11.75
N LEU A 10 -10.36 -12.34 12.42
CA LEU A 10 -11.42 -11.44 11.95
C LEU A 10 -10.80 -10.18 11.36
N ILE A 11 -11.12 -9.89 10.10
CA ILE A 11 -10.81 -8.63 9.42
C ILE A 11 -12.07 -7.78 9.41
N VAL A 12 -12.00 -6.58 9.98
CA VAL A 12 -13.10 -5.63 10.03
C VAL A 12 -12.86 -4.53 9.01
N GLY A 13 -13.70 -4.48 7.98
CA GLY A 13 -13.62 -3.54 6.86
C GLY A 13 -13.14 -4.20 5.57
N ALA A 14 -13.94 -4.07 4.50
CA ALA A 14 -13.66 -4.61 3.18
C ALA A 14 -13.36 -3.51 2.15
N GLY A 15 -12.60 -2.49 2.57
CA GLY A 15 -11.90 -1.59 1.65
C GLY A 15 -10.62 -2.25 1.08
N PRO A 16 -9.80 -1.51 0.32
CA PRO A 16 -8.62 -2.06 -0.35
C PRO A 16 -7.66 -2.75 0.61
N VAL A 17 -7.42 -2.14 1.77
CA VAL A 17 -6.53 -2.65 2.82
C VAL A 17 -7.01 -3.98 3.38
N GLY A 18 -8.28 -4.07 3.79
CA GLY A 18 -8.86 -5.30 4.34
C GLY A 18 -8.89 -6.45 3.32
N LEU A 19 -9.20 -6.13 2.05
CA LEU A 19 -9.19 -7.11 0.96
C LEU A 19 -7.79 -7.63 0.66
N VAL A 20 -6.75 -6.78 0.70
CA VAL A 20 -5.34 -7.20 0.52
C VAL A 20 -4.86 -8.05 1.71
N ILE A 21 -5.23 -7.70 2.95
CA ILE A 21 -4.94 -8.53 4.13
C ILE A 21 -5.56 -9.93 3.98
N ALA A 22 -6.82 -9.98 3.53
CA ALA A 22 -7.50 -11.25 3.29
C ALA A 22 -6.77 -12.11 2.24
N HIS A 23 -6.20 -11.49 1.20
CA HIS A 23 -5.38 -12.20 0.22
C HIS A 23 -4.11 -12.76 0.83
N GLU A 24 -3.34 -11.96 1.58
CA GLU A 24 -2.09 -12.43 2.19
C GLU A 24 -2.34 -13.62 3.14
N LEU A 25 -3.40 -13.54 3.95
CA LEU A 25 -3.77 -14.63 4.85
C LEU A 25 -4.25 -15.87 4.08
N ALA A 26 -5.11 -15.69 3.06
CA ALA A 26 -5.57 -16.79 2.22
C ALA A 26 -4.40 -17.49 1.48
N HIS A 27 -3.44 -16.72 0.98
CA HIS A 27 -2.23 -17.25 0.33
C HIS A 27 -1.34 -18.03 1.30
N ALA A 28 -1.32 -17.63 2.58
CA ALA A 28 -0.63 -18.35 3.64
C ALA A 28 -1.39 -19.60 4.12
N GLY A 29 -2.63 -19.84 3.64
CA GLY A 29 -3.49 -20.92 4.10
C GLY A 29 -4.15 -20.65 5.46
N VAL A 30 -4.15 -19.40 5.92
CA VAL A 30 -4.81 -18.98 7.17
C VAL A 30 -6.27 -18.67 6.90
N ARG A 31 -7.16 -19.18 7.75
CA ARG A 31 -8.61 -18.94 7.64
C ARG A 31 -8.96 -17.60 8.27
N ALA A 32 -9.39 -16.66 7.44
CA ALA A 32 -9.82 -15.34 7.86
C ALA A 32 -11.29 -15.11 7.48
N ARG A 33 -12.02 -14.49 8.40
CA ARG A 33 -13.36 -13.95 8.16
C ARG A 33 -13.23 -12.45 7.88
N ILE A 34 -13.84 -11.95 6.82
CA ILE A 34 -13.85 -10.53 6.48
C ILE A 34 -15.28 -9.99 6.47
N ILE A 35 -15.52 -8.95 7.28
CA ILE A 35 -16.84 -8.33 7.44
C ILE A 35 -16.81 -6.88 6.96
N ASP A 36 -17.95 -6.39 6.47
CA ASP A 36 -18.14 -4.96 6.22
C ASP A 36 -19.55 -4.53 6.63
N HIS A 37 -19.67 -3.38 7.29
CA HIS A 37 -20.95 -2.86 7.75
C HIS A 37 -21.83 -2.37 6.59
N ARG A 38 -21.26 -2.08 5.42
CA ARG A 38 -21.98 -1.67 4.24
C ARG A 38 -22.70 -2.88 3.64
N GLU A 39 -23.97 -2.72 3.29
CA GLU A 39 -24.76 -3.77 2.65
C GLU A 39 -24.32 -4.05 1.20
N ARG A 40 -23.67 -3.07 0.56
CA ARG A 40 -23.19 -3.16 -0.82
C ARG A 40 -21.81 -2.52 -0.93
N ALA A 41 -21.04 -2.93 -1.94
CA ALA A 41 -19.80 -2.24 -2.30
C ALA A 41 -20.07 -0.75 -2.57
N THR A 42 -19.13 0.11 -2.17
CA THR A 42 -19.25 1.55 -2.39
C THR A 42 -19.18 1.85 -3.88
N ARG A 43 -19.97 2.82 -4.36
CA ARG A 43 -19.77 3.41 -5.69
C ARG A 43 -18.92 4.68 -5.65
N HIS A 44 -18.61 5.15 -4.43
CA HIS A 44 -17.84 6.34 -4.19
C HIS A 44 -16.35 6.00 -4.15
N SER A 45 -15.57 6.74 -4.93
CA SER A 45 -14.13 6.55 -5.07
C SER A 45 -13.41 7.66 -4.31
N LYS A 46 -12.74 7.32 -3.20
CA LYS A 46 -11.92 8.26 -2.41
C LYS A 46 -10.46 8.30 -2.87
N ALA A 47 -9.99 7.19 -3.43
CA ALA A 47 -8.67 7.06 -4.05
C ALA A 47 -8.83 6.58 -5.49
N ASN A 48 -7.89 6.90 -6.36
CA ASN A 48 -7.91 6.42 -7.75
C ASN A 48 -6.54 6.14 -8.34
N VAL A 49 -5.45 6.24 -7.59
CA VAL A 49 -4.09 6.03 -8.09
C VAL A 49 -3.46 4.84 -7.39
N VAL A 50 -2.89 3.92 -8.16
CA VAL A 50 -2.03 2.82 -7.70
C VAL A 50 -0.61 3.13 -8.18
N TRP A 51 0.26 3.47 -7.23
CA TRP A 51 1.66 3.80 -7.48
C TRP A 51 2.50 2.54 -7.75
N PRO A 52 3.67 2.67 -8.42
CA PRO A 52 4.57 1.57 -8.74
C PRO A 52 4.78 0.58 -7.59
N ARG A 53 5.06 1.08 -6.37
CA ARG A 53 5.29 0.18 -5.23
C ARG A 53 4.08 -0.67 -4.89
N SER A 54 2.89 -0.09 -4.86
CA SER A 54 1.65 -0.84 -4.62
C SER A 54 1.41 -1.85 -5.74
N LEU A 55 1.75 -1.52 -6.99
CA LEU A 55 1.57 -2.44 -8.10
C LEU A 55 2.52 -3.65 -8.01
N GLU A 56 3.78 -3.46 -7.60
CA GLU A 56 4.69 -4.57 -7.27
C GLU A 56 4.11 -5.50 -6.19
N LEU A 57 3.56 -4.88 -5.14
CA LEU A 57 2.95 -5.57 -4.02
C LEU A 57 1.60 -6.23 -4.33
N LEU A 58 0.91 -5.78 -5.37
CA LEU A 58 -0.32 -6.42 -5.87
C LEU A 58 0.01 -7.49 -6.91
N ALA A 59 1.13 -7.36 -7.63
CA ALA A 59 1.61 -8.35 -8.60
C ALA A 59 1.90 -9.70 -7.95
N ARG A 60 2.53 -9.71 -6.76
CA ARG A 60 2.77 -10.93 -5.97
C ARG A 60 1.47 -11.70 -5.62
N LEU A 61 0.36 -10.97 -5.54
CA LEU A 61 -0.97 -11.51 -5.23
C LEU A 61 -1.76 -11.88 -6.50
N ASN A 62 -1.12 -11.77 -7.67
CA ASN A 62 -1.71 -11.95 -9.00
C ASN A 62 -2.85 -10.96 -9.30
N LEU A 63 -2.76 -9.74 -8.76
CA LEU A 63 -3.73 -8.67 -8.98
C LEU A 63 -3.28 -7.66 -10.05
N ALA A 64 -1.99 -7.62 -10.38
CA ALA A 64 -1.47 -6.66 -11.37
C ALA A 64 -2.06 -6.84 -12.77
N GLU A 65 -2.15 -8.07 -13.29
CA GLU A 65 -2.66 -8.31 -14.64
C GLU A 65 -4.15 -7.91 -14.81
N PRO A 66 -5.07 -8.25 -13.88
CA PRO A 66 -6.42 -7.69 -13.91
C PRO A 66 -6.47 -6.16 -13.85
N LEU A 67 -5.62 -5.53 -13.04
CA LEU A 67 -5.54 -4.06 -12.95
C LEU A 67 -5.06 -3.44 -14.26
N LEU A 68 -3.99 -3.97 -14.86
CA LEU A 68 -3.43 -3.50 -16.13
C LEU A 68 -4.43 -3.54 -17.28
N ARG A 69 -5.38 -4.49 -17.27
CA ARG A 69 -6.42 -4.59 -18.29
C ARG A 69 -7.53 -3.55 -18.18
N GLN A 70 -7.80 -3.04 -16.98
CA GLN A 70 -8.96 -2.19 -16.70
C GLN A 70 -8.60 -0.76 -16.36
N ALA A 71 -7.43 -0.54 -15.78
CA ALA A 71 -6.96 0.77 -15.36
C ALA A 71 -6.43 1.57 -16.55
N HIS A 72 -6.47 2.88 -16.40
CA HIS A 72 -5.81 3.81 -17.28
C HIS A 72 -4.38 4.07 -16.79
N GLN A 73 -3.39 3.94 -17.68
CA GLN A 73 -1.97 4.10 -17.34
C GLN A 73 -1.55 5.56 -17.50
N ILE A 74 -0.78 6.07 -16.52
CA ILE A 74 -0.06 7.34 -16.62
C ILE A 74 1.45 7.11 -16.53
N GLU A 75 2.19 7.86 -17.34
CA GLU A 75 3.65 7.74 -17.47
C GLU A 75 4.37 8.96 -16.91
N HIS A 76 3.65 10.08 -16.78
CA HIS A 76 4.22 11.34 -16.31
C HIS A 76 3.49 11.86 -15.07
N VAL A 77 4.23 12.55 -14.21
CA VAL A 77 3.66 13.36 -13.13
C VAL A 77 4.20 14.79 -13.21
N GLY A 78 3.31 15.75 -13.47
CA GLY A 78 3.65 17.16 -13.60
C GLY A 78 3.33 17.96 -12.34
N PHE A 79 4.22 18.88 -11.98
CA PHE A 79 4.00 19.88 -10.93
C PHE A 79 4.20 21.28 -11.52
N THR A 80 3.20 22.14 -11.35
CA THR A 80 3.22 23.49 -11.91
C THR A 80 2.84 24.50 -10.84
N GLN A 81 3.78 25.38 -10.48
CA GLN A 81 3.48 26.58 -9.73
C GLN A 81 3.05 27.68 -10.70
N ARG A 82 1.99 28.43 -10.38
CA ARG A 82 1.49 29.52 -11.25
C ARG A 82 2.62 30.51 -11.58
N GLY A 83 2.81 30.78 -12.88
CA GLY A 83 3.86 31.65 -13.40
C GLY A 83 5.24 31.00 -13.53
N GLN A 84 5.38 29.70 -13.25
CA GLN A 84 6.62 28.93 -13.43
C GLN A 84 6.44 27.86 -14.51
N SER A 85 7.56 27.39 -15.07
CA SER A 85 7.54 26.25 -15.98
C SER A 85 7.19 24.95 -15.24
N PRO A 86 6.46 24.03 -15.88
CA PRO A 86 6.12 22.75 -15.27
C PRO A 86 7.38 21.91 -15.01
N GLN A 87 7.48 21.33 -13.81
CA GLN A 87 8.41 20.25 -13.51
C GLN A 87 7.73 18.92 -13.80
N ILE A 88 8.21 18.18 -14.80
CA ILE A 88 7.64 16.90 -15.20
C ILE A 88 8.59 15.79 -14.76
N HIS A 89 8.05 14.82 -14.03
CA HIS A 89 8.73 13.57 -13.75
C HIS A 89 8.27 12.50 -14.75
N ASP A 90 9.22 11.88 -15.43
CA ASP A 90 9.01 10.70 -16.26
C ASP A 90 9.17 9.44 -15.39
N LEU A 91 8.09 8.68 -15.22
CA LEU A 91 8.11 7.45 -14.42
C LEU A 91 9.02 6.38 -15.03
N ALA A 92 9.37 6.46 -16.32
CA ALA A 92 10.35 5.58 -16.97
C ALA A 92 11.76 5.69 -16.37
N GLU A 93 12.07 6.78 -15.67
CA GLU A 93 13.34 6.95 -14.93
C GLU A 93 13.44 6.02 -13.71
N LEU A 94 12.32 5.42 -13.26
CA LEU A 94 12.30 4.42 -12.19
C LEU A 94 12.83 3.07 -12.69
N THR A 95 14.15 2.95 -12.74
CA THR A 95 14.84 1.74 -13.26
C THR A 95 14.84 0.54 -12.31
N ASP A 96 14.34 0.70 -11.08
CA ASP A 96 14.29 -0.35 -10.06
C ASP A 96 12.89 -0.94 -9.86
N THR A 97 11.93 -0.71 -10.75
CA THR A 97 10.58 -1.32 -10.71
C THR A 97 10.22 -1.97 -12.05
N GLU A 98 9.33 -2.97 -12.02
CA GLU A 98 8.73 -3.55 -13.24
C GLU A 98 7.60 -2.70 -13.79
N PHE A 99 7.13 -1.77 -12.98
CA PHE A 99 5.98 -0.93 -13.26
C PHE A 99 6.41 0.54 -13.20
N PRO A 100 7.25 1.01 -14.15
CA PRO A 100 7.71 2.40 -14.21
C PRO A 100 6.60 3.32 -14.76
N PHE A 101 5.40 3.19 -14.20
CA PHE A 101 4.17 3.89 -14.54
C PHE A 101 3.20 3.75 -13.36
N ALA A 102 2.19 4.62 -13.29
CA ALA A 102 1.11 4.49 -12.31
C ALA A 102 -0.18 4.09 -13.01
N LEU A 103 -1.05 3.40 -12.28
CA LEU A 103 -2.39 3.05 -12.76
C LEU A 103 -3.42 3.92 -12.09
N THR A 104 -4.40 4.32 -12.89
CA THR A 104 -5.53 5.12 -12.44
C THR A 104 -6.84 4.41 -12.74
N LEU A 105 -7.66 4.25 -11.71
CA LEU A 105 -8.97 3.63 -11.80
C LEU A 105 -9.77 3.94 -10.53
N PRO A 106 -11.11 3.98 -10.56
CA PRO A 106 -11.92 4.17 -9.37
C PRO A 106 -11.60 3.10 -8.31
N GLN A 107 -11.47 3.50 -7.04
CA GLN A 107 -11.27 2.56 -5.93
C GLN A 107 -12.29 1.40 -5.89
N PRO A 108 -13.59 1.59 -6.15
CA PRO A 108 -14.55 0.47 -6.23
C PRO A 108 -14.14 -0.64 -7.20
N ASP A 109 -13.47 -0.28 -8.31
CA ASP A 109 -13.03 -1.25 -9.32
C ASP A 109 -11.82 -2.04 -8.82
N ILE A 110 -10.92 -1.40 -8.07
CA ILE A 110 -9.83 -2.07 -7.34
C ILE A 110 -10.40 -3.06 -6.32
N GLU A 111 -11.36 -2.61 -5.51
CA GLU A 111 -12.03 -3.44 -4.50
C GLU A 111 -12.73 -4.64 -5.16
N PHE A 112 -13.44 -4.42 -6.26
CA PHE A 112 -14.10 -5.48 -7.03
C PHE A 112 -13.11 -6.50 -7.56
N LEU A 113 -12.01 -6.06 -8.18
CA LEU A 113 -10.96 -6.94 -8.70
C LEU A 113 -10.33 -7.80 -7.58
N CYS A 114 -10.10 -7.20 -6.41
CA CYS A 114 -9.63 -7.93 -5.23
C CYS A 114 -10.68 -8.96 -4.77
N GLU A 115 -11.94 -8.56 -4.59
CA GLU A 115 -13.00 -9.45 -4.12
C GLU A 115 -13.22 -10.64 -5.07
N GLN A 116 -13.22 -10.41 -6.38
CA GLN A 116 -13.30 -11.47 -7.39
C GLN A 116 -12.16 -12.48 -7.27
N ARG A 117 -10.95 -12.03 -6.97
CA ARG A 117 -9.79 -12.92 -6.80
C ARG A 117 -9.89 -13.73 -5.50
N LEU A 118 -10.41 -13.16 -4.42
CA LEU A 118 -10.64 -13.87 -3.14
C LEU A 118 -11.58 -15.08 -3.28
N HIS A 119 -12.52 -15.04 -4.23
CA HIS A 119 -13.41 -16.17 -4.49
C HIS A 119 -12.65 -17.46 -4.87
N GLN A 120 -11.47 -17.36 -5.47
CA GLN A 120 -10.62 -18.53 -5.77
C GLN A 120 -10.10 -19.22 -4.50
N PHE A 121 -10.02 -18.48 -3.39
CA PHE A 121 -9.67 -18.98 -2.07
C PHE A 121 -10.90 -19.31 -1.21
N ARG A 122 -12.11 -19.22 -1.78
CA ARG A 122 -13.40 -19.39 -1.07
C ARG A 122 -13.59 -18.40 0.09
N VAL A 123 -12.95 -17.23 -0.01
CA VAL A 123 -13.14 -16.12 0.93
C VAL A 123 -14.17 -15.17 0.33
N HIS A 124 -15.20 -14.86 1.11
CA HIS A 124 -16.29 -13.96 0.72
C HIS A 124 -16.46 -12.85 1.75
N VAL A 125 -16.80 -11.64 1.29
CA VAL A 125 -17.08 -10.52 2.18
C VAL A 125 -18.48 -10.65 2.77
N GLU A 126 -18.56 -10.68 4.09
CA GLU A 126 -19.83 -10.66 4.81
C GLU A 126 -20.32 -9.22 4.97
N ARG A 127 -21.05 -8.75 3.97
CA ARG A 127 -21.64 -7.41 3.90
C ARG A 127 -22.84 -7.26 4.83
N GLY A 128 -23.08 -6.03 5.28
CA GLY A 128 -24.11 -5.71 6.27
C GLY A 128 -23.77 -6.15 7.71
N THR A 129 -22.57 -6.69 7.94
CA THR A 129 -22.14 -7.15 9.28
C THR A 129 -21.25 -6.10 9.94
N LYS A 130 -21.69 -5.57 11.07
CA LYS A 130 -21.03 -4.48 11.78
C LYS A 130 -20.31 -4.99 13.03
N PHE A 131 -19.03 -4.65 13.17
CA PHE A 131 -18.31 -4.78 14.43
C PHE A 131 -18.80 -3.75 15.45
N LEU A 132 -19.14 -4.21 16.66
CA LEU A 132 -19.66 -3.35 17.73
C LEU A 132 -18.67 -3.18 18.87
N ASP A 133 -18.10 -4.29 19.35
CA ASP A 133 -17.23 -4.25 20.52
C ASP A 133 -16.28 -5.45 20.57
N ALA A 134 -15.21 -5.34 21.36
CA ALA A 134 -14.36 -6.46 21.68
C ALA A 134 -13.71 -6.37 23.06
N SER A 135 -13.44 -7.52 23.64
CA SER A 135 -12.55 -7.71 24.80
C SER A 135 -11.53 -8.78 24.44
N GLN A 136 -10.33 -8.73 25.04
CA GLN A 136 -9.26 -9.66 24.70
C GLN A 136 -8.57 -10.20 25.95
N ASP A 137 -8.02 -11.40 25.81
CA ASP A 137 -7.19 -12.07 26.80
C ASP A 137 -5.96 -12.70 26.11
N ALA A 138 -5.14 -13.43 26.88
CA ALA A 138 -3.94 -14.07 26.34
C ALA A 138 -4.21 -15.11 25.25
N SER A 139 -5.44 -15.63 25.13
CA SER A 139 -5.83 -16.69 24.20
C SER A 139 -6.59 -16.20 22.96
N GLY A 140 -7.14 -14.99 22.97
CA GLY A 140 -7.89 -14.47 21.83
C GLY A 140 -8.67 -13.20 22.12
N VAL A 141 -9.51 -12.84 21.16
CA VAL A 141 -10.39 -11.67 21.18
C VAL A 141 -11.84 -12.15 21.10
N LEU A 142 -12.64 -11.81 22.11
CA LEU A 142 -14.09 -11.95 22.13
C LEU A 142 -14.70 -10.73 21.45
N THR A 143 -15.46 -10.94 20.38
CA THR A 143 -16.04 -9.89 19.56
C THR A 143 -17.56 -9.93 19.63
N THR A 144 -18.18 -8.75 19.65
CA THR A 144 -19.62 -8.59 19.42
C THR A 144 -19.82 -7.96 18.05
N LEU A 145 -20.55 -8.67 17.19
CA LEU A 145 -20.93 -8.23 15.86
C LEU A 145 -22.46 -8.05 15.80
N ARG A 146 -22.93 -7.30 14.82
CA ARG A 146 -24.33 -7.22 14.43
C ARG A 146 -24.46 -7.63 12.98
N ARG A 147 -25.23 -8.69 12.72
CA ARG A 147 -25.51 -9.18 11.37
C ARG A 147 -26.41 -8.22 10.60
N ALA A 148 -26.55 -8.47 9.30
CA ALA A 148 -27.40 -7.68 8.41
C ALA A 148 -28.88 -7.66 8.85
N ASP A 149 -29.37 -8.76 9.44
CA ASP A 149 -30.73 -8.86 10.00
C ASP A 149 -30.90 -8.16 11.38
N GLY A 150 -29.84 -7.50 11.87
CA GLY A 150 -29.82 -6.82 13.16
C GLY A 150 -29.51 -7.72 14.35
N THR A 151 -29.39 -9.04 14.16
CA THR A 151 -29.12 -9.97 15.26
C THR A 151 -27.70 -9.81 15.80
N PRO A 152 -27.50 -9.85 17.13
CA PRO A 152 -26.16 -9.87 17.72
C PRO A 152 -25.50 -11.23 17.50
N GLU A 153 -24.22 -11.20 17.15
CA GLU A 153 -23.38 -12.38 17.01
C GLU A 153 -22.14 -12.23 17.91
N TYR A 154 -21.84 -13.28 18.68
CA TYR A 154 -20.67 -13.33 19.54
C TYR A 154 -19.65 -14.32 18.98
N GLY A 155 -18.43 -13.87 18.77
CA GLY A 155 -17.33 -14.66 18.22
C GLY A 155 -16.10 -14.63 19.11
N ARG A 156 -15.24 -15.65 18.99
CA ARG A 156 -13.87 -15.63 19.51
C ARG A 156 -12.89 -15.85 18.35
N PHE A 157 -11.92 -14.98 18.22
CA PHE A 157 -10.87 -15.06 17.18
C PHE A 157 -9.50 -15.03 17.84
N ALA A 158 -8.50 -15.66 17.23
CA ALA A 158 -7.12 -15.54 17.71
C ALA A 158 -6.60 -14.11 17.51
N TRP A 159 -7.04 -13.43 16.44
CA TRP A 159 -6.66 -12.06 16.13
C TRP A 159 -7.82 -11.27 15.52
N VAL A 160 -7.85 -9.96 15.78
CA VAL A 160 -8.75 -9.00 15.11
C VAL A 160 -7.92 -7.93 14.43
N ILE A 161 -8.24 -7.64 13.17
CA ILE A 161 -7.59 -6.61 12.38
C ILE A 161 -8.61 -5.53 12.04
N GLY A 162 -8.34 -4.30 12.48
CA GLY A 162 -9.06 -3.10 12.10
C GLY A 162 -8.54 -2.54 10.78
N ALA A 163 -9.36 -2.66 9.73
CA ALA A 163 -9.20 -2.00 8.44
C ALA A 163 -10.49 -1.20 8.10
N ASP A 164 -11.19 -0.73 9.14
CA ASP A 164 -12.54 -0.19 9.12
C ASP A 164 -12.62 1.34 8.97
N GLY A 165 -11.51 1.96 8.54
CA GLY A 165 -11.46 3.37 8.16
C GLY A 165 -11.13 4.33 9.31
N SER A 166 -11.15 5.63 9.01
CA SER A 166 -10.72 6.70 9.94
C SER A 166 -11.48 6.73 11.26
N LYS A 167 -12.75 6.29 11.25
CA LYS A 167 -13.62 6.14 12.43
C LYS A 167 -13.60 4.72 12.99
N SER A 168 -12.44 4.07 12.96
CA SER A 168 -12.25 2.67 13.33
C SER A 168 -12.81 2.37 14.72
N ARG A 169 -13.82 1.52 14.77
CA ARG A 169 -14.38 1.00 16.02
C ARG A 169 -13.42 0.02 16.67
N VAL A 170 -12.67 -0.73 15.87
CA VAL A 170 -11.63 -1.66 16.36
C VAL A 170 -10.56 -0.91 17.14
N ARG A 171 -10.06 0.23 16.60
CA ARG A 171 -9.08 1.08 17.28
C ARG A 171 -9.62 1.60 18.62
N GLU A 172 -10.85 2.09 18.64
CA GLU A 172 -11.50 2.60 19.85
C GLU A 172 -11.63 1.52 20.94
N CYS A 173 -12.12 0.33 20.59
CA CYS A 173 -12.25 -0.80 21.52
C CYS A 173 -10.89 -1.27 22.07
N ALA A 174 -9.83 -1.13 21.27
CA ALA A 174 -8.47 -1.44 21.70
C ALA A 174 -7.86 -0.36 22.61
N GLY A 175 -8.54 0.77 22.83
CA GLY A 175 -8.03 1.88 23.63
C GLY A 175 -6.83 2.59 23.00
N ILE A 176 -6.65 2.46 21.67
CA ILE A 176 -5.51 3.05 20.97
C ILE A 176 -5.84 4.51 20.61
N ALA A 177 -5.07 5.45 21.16
CA ALA A 177 -5.21 6.86 20.85
C ALA A 177 -4.93 7.16 19.36
N PHE A 178 -5.70 8.10 18.78
CA PHE A 178 -5.53 8.56 17.40
C PHE A 178 -5.06 10.01 17.40
N VAL A 179 -3.74 10.18 17.35
CA VAL A 179 -3.04 11.44 17.61
C VAL A 179 -2.85 12.21 16.31
N GLY A 180 -3.10 13.51 16.35
CA GLY A 180 -2.88 14.40 15.22
C GLY A 180 -3.85 15.58 15.25
N GLU A 181 -3.97 16.25 14.12
CA GLU A 181 -4.69 17.53 14.01
C GLU A 181 -5.64 17.53 12.83
N VAL A 182 -6.68 18.37 12.94
CA VAL A 182 -7.52 18.71 11.80
C VAL A 182 -6.77 19.76 11.00
N VAL A 183 -6.57 19.49 9.71
CA VAL A 183 -5.95 20.46 8.81
C VAL A 183 -7.07 21.35 8.27
N PRO A 184 -7.00 22.68 8.40
CA PRO A 184 -8.08 23.59 8.02
C PRO A 184 -8.18 23.78 6.49
N VAL A 185 -8.03 22.71 5.72
CA VAL A 185 -8.14 22.71 4.26
C VAL A 185 -9.19 21.67 3.87
N ASP A 186 -10.29 22.17 3.33
CA ASP A 186 -11.33 21.33 2.74
C ASP A 186 -10.96 21.01 1.30
N TYR A 187 -11.19 19.77 0.89
CA TYR A 187 -10.99 19.34 -0.48
C TYR A 187 -12.32 18.95 -1.12
N THR A 188 -12.46 19.34 -2.38
CA THR A 188 -13.51 18.89 -3.28
C THR A 188 -12.90 17.98 -4.33
N LEU A 189 -13.42 16.76 -4.41
CA LEU A 189 -13.16 15.80 -5.46
C LEU A 189 -14.30 15.85 -6.48
N VAL A 190 -13.96 15.92 -7.75
CA VAL A 190 -14.91 15.91 -8.87
C VAL A 190 -14.42 14.93 -9.92
N ASP A 191 -15.24 13.94 -10.28
CA ASP A 191 -14.97 13.14 -11.49
C ASP A 191 -15.84 13.70 -12.62
N ALA A 192 -15.21 14.13 -13.71
CA ALA A 192 -15.91 14.75 -14.83
C ALA A 192 -15.28 14.36 -16.17
N VAL A 193 -16.13 14.29 -17.19
CA VAL A 193 -15.67 14.18 -18.58
C VAL A 193 -15.00 15.50 -18.96
N ALA A 194 -13.81 15.44 -19.55
CA ALA A 194 -13.08 16.61 -20.01
C ALA A 194 -12.38 16.37 -21.36
N GLN A 195 -12.17 17.46 -22.10
CA GLN A 195 -11.46 17.47 -23.37
C GLN A 195 -10.30 18.46 -23.34
N GLY A 196 -9.27 18.24 -24.14
CA GLY A 196 -8.11 19.14 -24.22
C GLY A 196 -7.18 19.08 -23.00
N ILE A 197 -7.24 17.99 -22.24
CA ILE A 197 -6.34 17.68 -21.12
C ILE A 197 -5.58 16.40 -21.48
N ALA A 198 -4.27 16.36 -21.24
CA ALA A 198 -3.44 15.18 -21.48
C ALA A 198 -3.89 14.02 -20.58
N ALA A 199 -4.14 12.86 -21.19
CA ALA A 199 -4.61 11.67 -20.48
C ALA A 199 -3.46 10.76 -20.02
N ASP A 200 -2.22 10.99 -20.42
CA ASP A 200 -1.04 10.19 -20.06
C ASP A 200 -0.26 10.75 -18.85
N GLN A 201 -0.76 11.83 -18.24
CA GLN A 201 -0.08 12.55 -17.17
C GLN A 201 -1.02 12.85 -15.98
N GLY A 202 -0.58 12.54 -14.77
CA GLY A 202 -1.14 13.13 -13.55
C GLY A 202 -0.53 14.51 -13.31
N SER A 203 -1.34 15.53 -13.02
CA SER A 203 -0.84 16.92 -12.93
C SER A 203 -1.27 17.59 -11.64
N TYR A 204 -0.36 18.30 -10.99
CA TYR A 204 -0.59 19.07 -9.78
C TYR A 204 -0.28 20.54 -10.06
N TYR A 205 -1.25 21.41 -9.84
CA TYR A 205 -1.15 22.85 -10.02
C TYR A 205 -1.29 23.54 -8.67
N PHE A 206 -0.49 24.58 -8.46
CA PHE A 206 -0.47 25.34 -7.22
C PHE A 206 -0.47 26.84 -7.53
N ASP A 207 -1.28 27.59 -6.80
CA ASP A 207 -1.09 29.02 -6.61
C ASP A 207 -1.00 29.32 -5.10
N SER A 208 -0.98 30.60 -4.72
CA SER A 208 -0.86 31.01 -3.32
C SER A 208 -2.10 30.72 -2.46
N GLN A 209 -3.21 30.27 -3.04
CA GLN A 209 -4.50 30.09 -2.35
C GLN A 209 -5.14 28.72 -2.58
N ARG A 210 -4.81 28.03 -3.69
CA ARG A 210 -5.44 26.79 -4.12
C ARG A 210 -4.43 25.81 -4.71
N SER A 211 -4.76 24.53 -4.57
CA SER A 211 -4.16 23.43 -5.30
C SER A 211 -5.20 22.77 -6.18
N LEU A 212 -4.79 22.28 -7.34
CA LEU A 212 -5.59 21.44 -8.23
C LEU A 212 -4.76 20.23 -8.66
N ALA A 213 -5.19 19.04 -8.28
CA ALA A 213 -4.71 17.80 -8.88
C ALA A 213 -5.69 17.36 -9.98
N ILE A 214 -5.15 16.99 -11.14
CA ILE A 214 -5.86 16.40 -12.26
C ILE A 214 -5.28 15.02 -12.50
N ALA A 215 -6.07 13.98 -12.28
CA ALA A 215 -5.68 12.61 -12.56
C ALA A 215 -6.62 12.02 -13.61
N PRO A 216 -6.14 11.57 -14.77
CA PRO A 216 -6.96 10.80 -15.70
C PRO A 216 -7.45 9.52 -15.00
N ILE A 217 -8.64 9.06 -15.35
CA ILE A 217 -9.21 7.77 -14.95
C ILE A 217 -9.53 6.93 -16.20
N GLY A 218 -9.66 7.58 -17.34
CA GLY A 218 -9.78 6.98 -18.67
C GLY A 218 -9.41 8.01 -19.73
N ALA A 219 -9.74 7.72 -20.99
CA ALA A 219 -9.41 8.58 -22.11
C ALA A 219 -10.05 9.98 -22.02
N ASP A 220 -11.26 10.08 -21.47
CA ASP A 220 -12.03 11.33 -21.36
C ASP A 220 -12.55 11.63 -19.95
N LEU A 221 -12.41 10.69 -19.00
CA LEU A 221 -12.84 10.85 -17.61
C LEU A 221 -11.64 11.21 -16.73
N PHE A 222 -11.76 12.31 -15.98
CA PHE A 222 -10.71 12.82 -15.11
C PHE A 222 -11.24 13.08 -13.71
N ARG A 223 -10.36 12.92 -12.72
CA ARG A 223 -10.54 13.37 -11.35
C ARG A 223 -9.85 14.70 -11.15
N PHE A 224 -10.62 15.66 -10.67
CA PHE A 224 -10.17 16.97 -10.21
C PHE A 224 -10.25 16.98 -8.68
N ALA A 225 -9.11 17.11 -8.01
CA ALA A 225 -9.05 17.28 -6.56
C ALA A 225 -8.54 18.68 -6.26
N THR A 226 -9.34 19.52 -5.62
CA THR A 226 -8.97 20.90 -5.35
C THR A 226 -9.21 21.25 -3.90
N SER A 227 -8.31 22.06 -3.34
CA SER A 227 -8.48 22.64 -2.01
C SER A 227 -9.34 23.90 -2.07
N ASN A 228 -9.98 24.22 -0.94
CA ASN A 228 -10.67 25.49 -0.68
C ASN A 228 -11.69 25.87 -1.77
N LEU A 229 -12.36 24.87 -2.34
CA LEU A 229 -13.46 25.05 -3.27
C LEU A 229 -14.77 24.68 -2.58
N SER A 230 -15.70 25.63 -2.48
CA SER A 230 -17.03 25.39 -1.91
C SER A 230 -18.11 25.86 -2.88
N PRO A 231 -18.29 25.17 -4.03
CA PRO A 231 -19.22 25.62 -5.04
C PRO A 231 -20.66 25.31 -4.62
N GLU A 232 -21.57 26.25 -4.89
CA GLU A 232 -23.02 26.06 -4.72
C GLU A 232 -23.50 24.82 -5.49
N GLU A 233 -24.60 24.22 -5.03
CA GLU A 233 -25.17 23.04 -5.67
C GLU A 233 -25.48 23.31 -7.16
N GLY A 234 -25.12 22.38 -8.04
CA GLY A 234 -25.27 22.54 -9.49
C GLY A 234 -24.21 23.42 -10.18
N SER A 235 -23.39 24.18 -9.45
CA SER A 235 -22.38 25.08 -10.03
C SER A 235 -20.99 24.46 -10.22
N VAL A 236 -20.76 23.26 -9.67
CA VAL A 236 -19.42 22.62 -9.61
C VAL A 236 -18.72 22.53 -10.97
N ARG A 237 -19.46 22.28 -12.06
CA ARG A 237 -18.89 22.23 -13.41
C ARG A 237 -18.24 23.55 -13.81
N LEU A 238 -18.94 24.66 -13.58
CA LEU A 238 -18.43 26.01 -13.87
C LEU A 238 -17.28 26.37 -12.94
N ALA A 239 -17.35 25.98 -11.67
CA ALA A 239 -16.29 26.21 -10.71
C ALA A 239 -14.96 25.52 -11.11
N ILE A 240 -15.02 24.25 -11.54
CA ILE A 240 -13.83 23.56 -12.05
C ILE A 240 -13.36 24.16 -13.38
N GLN A 241 -14.25 24.57 -14.28
CA GLN A 241 -13.85 25.26 -15.52
C GLN A 241 -13.10 26.56 -15.22
N HIS A 242 -13.60 27.41 -14.31
CA HIS A 242 -12.91 28.64 -13.91
C HIS A 242 -11.54 28.34 -13.26
N LEU A 243 -11.42 27.24 -12.54
CA LEU A 243 -10.15 26.83 -11.96
C LEU A 243 -9.14 26.45 -13.05
N LEU A 244 -9.55 25.68 -14.07
CA LEU A 244 -8.72 25.41 -15.24
C LEU A 244 -8.29 26.69 -15.94
N ASP A 245 -9.24 27.60 -16.20
CA ASP A 245 -8.96 28.87 -16.86
C ASP A 245 -7.95 29.71 -16.03
N SER A 246 -8.06 29.70 -14.69
CA SER A 246 -7.16 30.43 -13.79
C SER A 246 -5.73 29.87 -13.72
N PHE A 247 -5.57 28.57 -14.00
CA PHE A 247 -4.28 27.90 -14.17
C PHE A 247 -3.82 27.88 -15.63
N GLU A 248 -4.52 28.57 -16.54
CA GLU A 248 -4.23 28.64 -17.97
C GLU A 248 -4.23 27.26 -18.66
N ILE A 249 -5.04 26.33 -18.14
CA ILE A 249 -5.21 24.98 -18.67
C ILE A 249 -6.28 25.03 -19.75
N SER A 250 -5.93 24.66 -20.99
CA SER A 250 -6.83 24.74 -22.17
C SER A 250 -8.04 23.78 -22.15
N GLY A 251 -8.23 23.01 -21.07
CA GLY A 251 -9.23 21.97 -20.96
C GLY A 251 -10.67 22.48 -20.86
N ARG A 252 -11.62 21.68 -21.33
CA ARG A 252 -13.06 21.94 -21.24
C ARG A 252 -13.77 20.88 -20.42
N ILE A 253 -14.48 21.29 -19.37
CA ILE A 253 -15.26 20.41 -18.50
C ILE A 253 -16.66 20.17 -19.08
N GLY A 254 -16.95 18.90 -19.33
CA GLY A 254 -18.26 18.39 -19.73
C GLY A 254 -19.09 17.89 -18.54
N THR A 255 -19.63 16.68 -18.67
CA THR A 255 -20.54 16.08 -17.68
C THR A 255 -19.79 15.72 -16.40
N VAL A 256 -20.26 16.24 -15.27
CA VAL A 256 -19.82 15.82 -13.94
C VAL A 256 -20.52 14.52 -13.56
N ARG A 257 -19.74 13.50 -13.21
CA ARG A 257 -20.22 12.16 -12.83
C ARG A 257 -20.26 11.97 -11.33
N TYR A 258 -19.37 12.64 -10.61
CA TYR A 258 -19.25 12.49 -9.17
C TYR A 258 -18.71 13.77 -8.51
N ARG A 259 -19.16 14.04 -7.29
CA ARG A 259 -18.61 15.05 -6.39
C ARG A 259 -18.55 14.49 -4.97
N ALA A 260 -17.48 14.80 -4.25
CA ALA A 260 -17.40 14.64 -2.81
C ALA A 260 -16.59 15.76 -2.18
N ASP A 261 -17.07 16.23 -1.04
CA ASP A 261 -16.39 17.20 -0.20
C ASP A 261 -15.93 16.51 1.07
N PHE A 262 -14.71 16.81 1.51
CA PHE A 262 -14.16 16.21 2.71
C PHE A 262 -13.17 17.14 3.38
N ARG A 263 -13.25 17.14 4.70
CA ARG A 263 -12.36 17.88 5.57
C ARG A 263 -11.08 17.09 5.78
N SER A 264 -9.94 17.75 5.61
CA SER A 264 -8.65 17.10 5.81
C SER A 264 -8.33 16.93 7.28
N GLU A 265 -7.81 15.76 7.63
CA GLU A 265 -7.21 15.49 8.92
C GLU A 265 -5.88 14.80 8.69
N THR A 266 -4.92 15.06 9.57
CA THR A 266 -3.70 14.27 9.62
C THR A 266 -3.59 13.63 10.99
N ARG A 267 -3.83 12.32 11.06
CA ARG A 267 -3.87 11.56 12.31
C ARG A 267 -3.18 10.22 12.17
N GLN A 268 -2.59 9.74 13.24
CA GLN A 268 -1.94 8.45 13.32
C GLN A 268 -2.17 7.81 14.68
N ALA A 269 -2.43 6.50 14.68
CA ALA A 269 -2.60 5.72 15.88
C ALA A 269 -1.28 5.67 16.66
N ALA A 270 -1.36 5.78 17.99
CA ALA A 270 -0.17 5.78 18.85
C ALA A 270 0.67 4.49 18.69
N THR A 271 -0.01 3.37 18.43
CA THR A 271 0.57 2.07 18.06
C THR A 271 -0.37 1.37 17.08
N TYR A 272 0.15 0.45 16.26
CA TYR A 272 -0.67 -0.35 15.33
C TYR A 272 -1.02 -1.74 15.90
N ARG A 273 -0.62 -2.01 17.14
CA ARG A 273 -0.93 -3.24 17.88
C ARG A 273 -1.27 -2.94 19.33
N ALA A 274 -2.33 -3.58 19.82
CA ALA A 274 -2.63 -3.72 21.25
C ALA A 274 -3.03 -5.16 21.54
N GLY A 275 -2.10 -5.94 22.09
CA GLY A 275 -2.29 -7.37 22.33
C GLY A 275 -2.56 -8.13 21.03
N ARG A 276 -3.76 -8.70 20.92
CA ARG A 276 -4.28 -9.47 19.78
C ARG A 276 -5.11 -8.65 18.79
N VAL A 277 -5.16 -7.33 18.98
CA VAL A 277 -5.78 -6.38 18.05
C VAL A 277 -4.71 -5.64 17.24
N LEU A 278 -4.88 -5.61 15.93
CA LEU A 278 -3.97 -5.02 14.96
C LEU A 278 -4.72 -3.97 14.12
N LEU A 279 -4.06 -2.91 13.66
CA LEU A 279 -4.64 -1.86 12.82
C LEU A 279 -3.85 -1.70 11.52
N ALA A 280 -4.53 -1.37 10.41
CA ALA A 280 -3.92 -1.07 9.13
C ALA A 280 -4.72 -0.02 8.33
N GLY A 281 -4.03 0.74 7.47
CA GLY A 281 -4.66 1.76 6.62
C GLY A 281 -5.32 2.88 7.42
N ASP A 282 -6.45 3.40 6.95
CA ASP A 282 -7.20 4.50 7.57
C ASP A 282 -7.57 4.26 9.05
N ALA A 283 -7.66 3.00 9.50
CA ALA A 283 -7.85 2.69 10.93
C ALA A 283 -6.63 3.08 11.78
N ALA A 284 -5.45 3.05 11.19
CA ALA A 284 -4.16 3.33 11.79
C ALA A 284 -3.61 4.74 11.45
N HIS A 285 -3.91 5.29 10.27
CA HIS A 285 -3.42 6.62 9.87
C HIS A 285 -4.25 7.24 8.76
N VAL A 286 -4.37 8.56 8.78
CA VAL A 286 -5.07 9.36 7.77
C VAL A 286 -4.19 10.56 7.48
N GLY A 287 -3.98 10.84 6.20
CA GLY A 287 -3.31 12.05 5.72
C GLY A 287 -4.19 12.84 4.76
N THR A 288 -3.72 14.03 4.38
CA THR A 288 -4.42 14.86 3.40
C THR A 288 -4.40 14.18 2.02
N PRO A 289 -5.38 14.45 1.14
CA PRO A 289 -5.47 13.82 -0.18
C PRO A 289 -4.41 14.33 -1.17
N ALA A 290 -3.60 15.32 -0.79
CA ALA A 290 -2.81 16.18 -1.69
C ALA A 290 -1.89 15.43 -2.66
N SER A 291 -1.49 14.18 -2.37
CA SER A 291 -0.63 13.34 -3.23
C SER A 291 -1.19 11.94 -3.52
N GLY A 292 -2.46 11.65 -3.19
CA GLY A 292 -3.04 10.32 -3.48
C GLY A 292 -2.32 9.14 -2.78
N GLN A 293 -1.69 9.40 -1.63
CA GLN A 293 -0.80 8.43 -0.96
C GLN A 293 -1.53 7.43 -0.04
N GLY A 294 -2.70 7.80 0.49
CA GLY A 294 -3.35 7.06 1.59
C GLY A 294 -3.62 5.58 1.28
N MET A 295 -4.31 5.28 0.18
CA MET A 295 -4.60 3.89 -0.22
C MET A 295 -3.33 3.07 -0.45
N ASN A 296 -2.32 3.65 -1.12
CA ASN A 296 -1.05 2.99 -1.40
C ASN A 296 -0.29 2.65 -0.11
N THR A 297 -0.24 3.60 0.83
CA THR A 297 0.35 3.41 2.15
C THR A 297 -0.37 2.32 2.94
N GLY A 298 -1.71 2.29 2.87
CA GLY A 298 -2.51 1.25 3.48
C GLY A 298 -2.32 -0.14 2.85
N ILE A 299 -2.11 -0.23 1.53
CA ILE A 299 -1.75 -1.49 0.86
C ILE A 299 -0.41 -2.00 1.37
N GLN A 300 0.57 -1.12 1.56
CA GLN A 300 1.86 -1.50 2.15
C GLN A 300 1.69 -2.01 3.60
N ASP A 301 0.82 -1.41 4.41
CA ASP A 301 0.49 -1.94 5.73
C ASP A 301 -0.13 -3.33 5.65
N ALA A 302 -1.09 -3.51 4.73
CA ALA A 302 -1.79 -4.76 4.52
C ALA A 302 -0.82 -5.91 4.20
N ILE A 303 0.16 -5.67 3.33
CA ILE A 303 1.20 -6.65 3.02
C ILE A 303 2.07 -6.89 4.25
N ALA A 304 2.64 -5.84 4.84
CA ALA A 304 3.56 -5.94 5.96
C ALA A 304 2.95 -6.69 7.16
N LEU A 305 1.65 -6.47 7.42
CA LEU A 305 0.88 -7.17 8.43
C LEU A 305 0.55 -8.60 8.02
N GLY A 306 0.00 -8.77 6.82
CA GLY A 306 -0.56 -10.03 6.33
C GLY A 306 0.48 -11.14 6.30
N TRP A 307 1.66 -10.88 5.73
CA TRP A 307 2.72 -11.90 5.67
C TRP A 307 3.22 -12.27 7.07
N ARG A 308 3.38 -11.30 7.98
CA ARG A 308 3.85 -11.56 9.34
C ARG A 308 2.85 -12.35 10.14
N LEU A 309 1.59 -11.93 10.15
CA LEU A 309 0.53 -12.64 10.87
C LEU A 309 0.35 -14.07 10.35
N GLY A 310 0.39 -14.25 9.02
CA GLY A 310 0.37 -15.58 8.42
C GLY A 310 1.51 -16.46 8.94
N ARG A 311 2.74 -15.94 9.01
CA ARG A 311 3.90 -16.69 9.54
C ARG A 311 3.85 -16.92 11.04
N VAL A 312 3.27 -16.01 11.82
CA VAL A 312 3.03 -16.19 13.25
C VAL A 312 2.04 -17.33 13.49
N LEU A 313 0.92 -17.35 12.75
CA LEU A 313 -0.11 -18.39 12.88
C LEU A 313 0.38 -19.77 12.41
N LEU A 314 1.29 -19.81 11.44
CA LEU A 314 1.98 -21.03 11.02
C LEU A 314 3.12 -21.45 11.95
N GLY A 315 3.42 -20.67 12.99
CA GLY A 315 4.52 -20.93 13.94
C GLY A 315 5.92 -20.64 13.41
N HIS A 316 6.05 -20.07 12.21
CA HIS A 316 7.32 -19.75 11.57
C HIS A 316 7.97 -18.48 12.13
N LEU A 317 7.20 -17.60 12.78
CA LEU A 317 7.67 -16.40 13.45
C LEU A 317 7.06 -16.28 14.85
N GLY A 318 7.75 -15.57 15.74
CA GLY A 318 7.19 -15.17 17.04
C GLY A 318 6.25 -13.97 16.91
N GLU A 319 5.33 -13.83 17.87
CA GLU A 319 4.39 -12.70 17.89
C GLU A 319 5.10 -11.32 17.94
N THR A 320 6.36 -11.25 18.39
CA THR A 320 7.17 -10.02 18.38
C THR A 320 7.35 -9.43 16.99
N SER A 321 7.25 -10.24 15.93
CA SER A 321 7.28 -9.74 14.56
C SER A 321 6.13 -8.75 14.27
N LEU A 322 5.00 -8.88 14.96
CA LEU A 322 3.88 -7.95 14.85
C LEU A 322 4.16 -6.60 15.54
N ASP A 323 5.07 -6.56 16.51
CA ASP A 323 5.58 -5.31 17.08
C ASP A 323 6.53 -4.62 16.09
N ASP A 324 7.32 -5.40 15.34
CA ASP A 324 8.15 -4.88 14.25
C ASP A 324 7.29 -4.27 13.15
N TYR A 325 6.19 -4.92 12.76
CA TYR A 325 5.19 -4.33 11.87
C TYR A 325 4.74 -2.95 12.36
N ALA A 326 4.31 -2.86 13.61
CA ALA A 326 3.80 -1.61 14.16
C ALA A 326 4.86 -0.51 14.17
N ARG A 327 6.09 -0.83 14.56
CA ARG A 327 7.22 0.12 14.58
C ARG A 327 7.61 0.58 13.18
N GLU A 328 7.85 -0.37 12.28
CA GLU A 328 8.32 -0.13 10.91
C GLU A 328 7.31 0.70 10.11
N ARG A 329 6.04 0.30 10.14
CA ARG A 329 4.99 1.00 9.38
C ARG A 329 4.68 2.36 9.95
N ARG A 330 4.65 2.51 11.28
CA ARG A 330 4.43 3.81 11.90
C ARG A 330 5.51 4.82 11.50
N ALA A 331 6.78 4.41 11.53
CA ALA A 331 7.91 5.26 11.14
C ALA A 331 7.85 5.68 9.65
N HIS A 332 7.50 4.76 8.75
CA HIS A 332 7.30 5.12 7.34
C HIS A 332 6.08 6.01 7.14
N VAL A 333 4.97 5.75 7.83
CA VAL A 333 3.79 6.61 7.75
C VAL A 333 4.10 8.02 8.25
N ASP A 334 4.94 8.20 9.27
CA ASP A 334 5.39 9.53 9.71
C ASP A 334 6.00 10.34 8.54
N THR A 335 6.79 9.71 7.66
CA THR A 335 7.39 10.40 6.49
C THR A 335 6.35 10.72 5.41
N VAL A 336 5.39 9.82 5.16
CA VAL A 336 4.28 10.06 4.22
C VAL A 336 3.37 11.17 4.72
N LEU A 337 3.04 11.20 6.02
CA LEU A 337 2.23 12.25 6.62
C LEU A 337 2.96 13.60 6.57
N ALA A 338 4.28 13.63 6.80
CA ALA A 338 5.07 14.84 6.61
C ALA A 338 5.02 15.36 5.16
N LEU A 339 5.12 14.46 4.17
CA LEU A 339 4.98 14.81 2.75
C LEU A 339 3.60 15.39 2.43
N THR A 340 2.52 14.71 2.83
CA THR A 340 1.15 15.18 2.56
C THR A 340 0.85 16.53 3.23
N ARG A 341 1.34 16.74 4.46
CA ARG A 341 1.27 18.05 5.15
C ARG A 341 2.04 19.12 4.38
N ALA A 342 3.27 18.85 3.95
CA ALA A 342 4.09 19.80 3.20
C ALA A 342 3.42 20.25 1.90
N GLN A 343 2.76 19.31 1.20
CA GLN A 343 1.99 19.66 0.00
C GLN A 343 0.74 20.47 0.30
N THR A 344 0.00 20.16 1.37
CA THR A 344 -1.16 20.96 1.77
C THR A 344 -0.73 22.36 2.24
N ALA A 345 0.40 22.49 2.92
CA ALA A 345 0.94 23.76 3.40
C ALA A 345 1.39 24.70 2.26
N ARG A 346 1.53 24.21 1.02
CA ARG A 346 1.71 25.08 -0.17
C ARG A 346 0.50 25.98 -0.45
N VAL A 347 -0.62 25.73 0.23
CA VAL A 347 -1.94 26.30 -0.05
C VAL A 347 -2.50 27.07 1.16
N ASP A 348 -1.66 27.40 2.15
CA ASP A 348 -2.13 28.01 3.40
C ASP A 348 -2.59 29.46 3.22
N GLU A 349 -3.80 29.75 3.73
CA GLU A 349 -4.53 31.02 3.63
C GLU A 349 -3.84 32.19 4.35
N HIS A 350 -2.82 31.91 5.18
CA HIS A 350 -2.16 32.91 6.00
C HIS A 350 -0.99 33.64 5.36
N GLY A 351 -0.61 33.29 4.11
CA GLY A 351 0.30 34.09 3.29
C GLY A 351 1.35 34.83 4.11
N GLU A 352 2.13 34.12 4.93
CA GLU A 352 3.33 34.73 5.50
C GLU A 352 4.29 34.91 4.32
N ASP A 353 4.16 36.06 3.66
CA ASP A 353 5.05 36.55 2.62
C ASP A 353 6.50 36.32 3.06
N GLY A 354 7.15 35.34 2.43
CA GLY A 354 8.57 35.06 2.65
C GLY A 354 8.94 33.64 3.09
N ARG A 355 7.99 32.74 3.38
CA ARG A 355 8.34 31.31 3.54
C ARG A 355 8.47 30.64 2.16
N GLU A 356 9.65 30.09 1.90
CA GLU A 356 9.91 29.30 0.69
C GLU A 356 8.96 28.09 0.65
N ALA A 357 8.31 27.87 -0.50
CA ALA A 357 7.35 26.78 -0.65
C ALA A 357 8.06 25.42 -0.40
N PRO A 358 7.46 24.50 0.38
CA PRO A 358 8.07 23.20 0.67
C PRO A 358 8.49 22.46 -0.60
N ALA A 359 9.66 21.82 -0.64
CA ALA A 359 10.14 21.11 -1.83
C ALA A 359 9.10 20.15 -2.41
N LEU A 360 9.06 20.05 -3.75
CA LEU A 360 8.24 19.05 -4.42
C LEU A 360 8.79 17.64 -4.13
N PRO A 361 7.92 16.63 -4.02
CA PRO A 361 8.39 15.27 -3.78
C PRO A 361 9.25 14.77 -4.93
N GLY A 362 10.26 13.98 -4.59
CA GLY A 362 11.01 13.23 -5.60
C GLY A 362 10.16 12.12 -6.22
N LEU A 363 10.56 11.67 -7.41
CA LEU A 363 9.85 10.61 -8.15
C LEU A 363 9.69 9.31 -7.34
N ARG A 364 10.74 8.89 -6.62
CA ARG A 364 10.69 7.70 -5.76
C ARG A 364 9.72 7.84 -4.59
N GLN A 365 9.63 9.03 -3.99
CA GLN A 365 8.69 9.33 -2.90
C GLN A 365 7.24 9.24 -3.37
N LEU A 366 6.93 9.80 -4.55
CA LEU A 366 5.60 9.68 -5.15
C LEU A 366 5.23 8.23 -5.43
N ALA A 367 6.17 7.48 -5.99
CA ALA A 367 6.00 6.07 -6.30
C ALA A 367 6.00 5.14 -5.07
N GLN A 368 6.26 5.68 -3.88
CA GLN A 368 6.48 4.99 -2.61
C GLN A 368 7.55 3.88 -2.67
N LEU A 369 8.56 4.06 -3.51
CA LEU A 369 9.67 3.11 -3.68
C LEU A 369 10.82 3.36 -2.68
N ASP A 370 10.69 4.38 -1.84
CA ASP A 370 11.62 4.82 -0.80
C ASP A 370 11.25 4.30 0.60
N THR A 371 10.35 3.31 0.69
CA THR A 371 10.07 2.62 1.94
C THR A 371 11.31 1.88 2.45
N GLU A 372 11.86 2.35 3.57
CA GLU A 372 12.99 1.72 4.26
C GLU A 372 12.60 1.31 5.68
N TYR A 373 13.10 0.17 6.14
CA TYR A 373 12.79 -0.38 7.47
C TYR A 373 14.02 -0.45 8.39
N GLY A 374 14.82 0.63 8.38
CA GLY A 374 16.09 0.73 9.12
C GLY A 374 17.31 0.68 8.19
N ALA A 375 18.49 0.90 8.76
CA ALA A 375 19.74 0.97 7.98
C ALA A 375 20.07 -0.36 7.29
N GLY A 376 20.18 -0.35 5.96
CA GLY A 376 20.58 -1.52 5.17
C GLY A 376 19.44 -2.44 4.71
N HIS A 377 18.18 -2.04 4.90
CA HIS A 377 17.00 -2.76 4.41
C HIS A 377 16.58 -2.29 3.02
N ASP A 378 17.51 -2.35 2.07
CA ASP A 378 17.20 -2.04 0.67
C ASP A 378 16.16 -3.01 0.14
N ARG A 379 15.27 -2.52 -0.70
CA ARG A 379 14.36 -3.37 -1.47
C ARG A 379 15.14 -4.08 -2.57
N VAL A 380 14.88 -5.38 -2.75
CA VAL A 380 15.39 -6.10 -3.91
C VAL A 380 14.65 -5.58 -5.15
N PRO A 381 15.35 -5.03 -6.15
CA PRO A 381 14.72 -4.62 -7.40
C PRO A 381 14.26 -5.87 -8.15
N PRO A 382 13.37 -5.73 -9.13
CA PRO A 382 12.87 -6.85 -9.90
C PRO A 382 13.97 -7.73 -10.45
N LEU A 383 13.67 -9.03 -10.49
CA LEU A 383 14.57 -9.97 -11.12
C LEU A 383 14.76 -9.63 -12.60
N PRO A 384 16.00 -9.76 -13.13
CA PRO A 384 16.25 -9.62 -14.56
C PRO A 384 15.34 -10.53 -15.39
N ALA A 385 14.99 -10.12 -16.61
CA ALA A 385 14.16 -10.94 -17.51
C ALA A 385 14.77 -12.32 -17.80
N SER A 386 16.11 -12.44 -17.77
CA SER A 386 16.83 -13.72 -17.86
C SER A 386 16.52 -14.68 -16.71
N ALA A 387 16.06 -14.15 -15.57
CA ALA A 387 15.57 -14.89 -14.42
C ALA A 387 14.02 -14.95 -14.37
N ALA A 388 13.31 -14.48 -15.40
CA ALA A 388 11.84 -14.40 -15.40
C ALA A 388 11.16 -15.76 -15.23
N HIS A 389 11.75 -16.83 -15.78
CA HIS A 389 11.28 -18.20 -15.56
C HIS A 389 11.39 -18.66 -14.09
N ARG A 390 12.14 -17.93 -13.25
CA ARG A 390 12.26 -18.11 -11.80
C ARG A 390 11.46 -17.07 -11.01
N ARG A 391 10.76 -16.10 -11.65
CA ARG A 391 10.00 -15.04 -10.95
C ARG A 391 8.88 -15.57 -10.08
N ALA A 392 8.18 -16.61 -10.52
CA ALA A 392 7.19 -17.31 -9.70
C ALA A 392 7.75 -17.84 -8.36
N SER A 393 9.10 -17.88 -8.19
CA SER A 393 9.76 -18.26 -6.94
C SER A 393 10.22 -17.09 -6.05
N ILE A 394 10.30 -15.82 -6.52
CA ILE A 394 10.59 -14.62 -5.70
C ILE A 394 9.36 -13.78 -5.44
N ASP A 395 8.53 -13.60 -6.47
CA ASP A 395 7.33 -12.77 -6.39
C ASP A 395 6.19 -13.50 -5.67
N GLY A 396 6.52 -14.54 -4.90
CA GLY A 396 5.59 -15.24 -4.04
C GLY A 396 5.54 -14.64 -2.64
N THR A 397 4.56 -15.08 -1.84
CA THR A 397 4.41 -14.69 -0.44
C THR A 397 5.43 -15.36 0.51
N SER A 398 6.47 -15.99 -0.05
CA SER A 398 7.47 -16.76 0.69
C SER A 398 8.73 -15.94 0.94
N PRO A 399 9.33 -16.04 2.14
CA PRO A 399 10.64 -15.49 2.36
C PRO A 399 11.66 -16.23 1.48
N THR A 400 12.72 -15.55 1.06
CA THR A 400 13.61 -16.03 0.01
C THR A 400 15.07 -15.85 0.40
N VAL A 401 15.90 -16.83 0.08
CA VAL A 401 17.36 -16.73 0.06
C VAL A 401 17.80 -16.57 -1.39
N LEU A 402 18.27 -15.37 -1.74
CA LEU A 402 18.89 -15.09 -3.03
C LEU A 402 20.37 -15.38 -2.97
N LEU A 403 20.86 -16.24 -3.85
CA LEU A 403 22.26 -16.64 -3.91
C LEU A 403 22.89 -16.13 -5.20
N TYR A 404 23.88 -15.25 -5.07
CA TYR A 404 24.66 -14.74 -6.18
C TYR A 404 26.13 -15.18 -6.06
N PRO A 405 26.68 -15.90 -7.07
CA PRO A 405 28.04 -16.42 -6.97
C PRO A 405 29.14 -15.35 -7.13
N GLY A 406 28.78 -14.13 -7.55
CA GLY A 406 29.73 -13.15 -8.04
C GLY A 406 29.96 -13.27 -9.55
N SER A 407 30.70 -12.31 -10.12
CA SER A 407 31.00 -12.29 -11.56
C SER A 407 31.91 -13.42 -12.02
N VAL A 408 32.77 -13.95 -11.14
CA VAL A 408 33.71 -15.04 -11.41
C VAL A 408 33.61 -16.07 -10.29
N TYR A 409 33.34 -17.33 -10.64
CA TYR A 409 33.16 -18.42 -9.68
C TYR A 409 33.46 -19.79 -10.29
N SER A 410 33.79 -20.76 -9.43
CA SER A 410 33.87 -22.18 -9.82
C SER A 410 32.48 -22.82 -9.75
N ALA A 411 31.98 -23.32 -10.88
CA ALA A 411 30.66 -23.96 -10.96
C ALA A 411 30.50 -25.14 -9.98
N ALA A 412 31.53 -25.98 -9.85
CA ALA A 412 31.50 -27.12 -8.93
C ALA A 412 31.46 -26.69 -7.45
N HIS A 413 32.23 -25.65 -7.08
CA HIS A 413 32.18 -25.09 -5.73
C HIS A 413 30.82 -24.45 -5.43
N TRP A 414 30.28 -23.74 -6.40
CA TRP A 414 28.99 -23.07 -6.27
C TRP A 414 27.84 -24.05 -6.11
N GLN A 415 27.80 -25.13 -6.91
CA GLN A 415 26.78 -26.18 -6.76
C GLN A 415 26.77 -26.78 -5.34
N ARG A 416 27.96 -27.06 -4.77
CA ARG A 416 28.06 -27.51 -3.36
C ARG A 416 27.54 -26.48 -2.37
N THR A 417 27.87 -25.20 -2.58
CA THR A 417 27.36 -24.08 -1.78
C THR A 417 25.83 -24.04 -1.80
N VAL A 418 25.21 -24.06 -2.98
CA VAL A 418 23.75 -23.99 -3.15
C VAL A 418 23.06 -25.18 -2.49
N LEU A 419 23.58 -26.40 -2.67
CA LEU A 419 23.02 -27.61 -2.05
C LEU A 419 23.08 -27.54 -0.52
N ARG A 420 24.19 -27.08 0.05
CA ARG A 420 24.31 -26.86 1.50
C ARG A 420 23.30 -25.82 1.97
N VAL A 421 23.24 -24.66 1.33
CA VAL A 421 22.28 -23.60 1.73
C VAL A 421 20.85 -24.13 1.69
N ARG A 422 20.46 -24.89 0.67
CA ARG A 422 19.13 -25.54 0.60
C ARG A 422 18.85 -26.48 1.78
N ALA A 423 19.85 -27.24 2.23
CA ALA A 423 19.71 -28.16 3.37
C ALA A 423 19.61 -27.42 4.73
N GLU A 424 20.27 -26.26 4.84
CA GLU A 424 20.28 -25.44 6.06
C GLU A 424 19.02 -24.56 6.18
N THR A 425 18.46 -24.15 5.05
CA THR A 425 17.33 -23.22 4.94
C THR A 425 15.99 -23.88 5.34
N PRO A 426 15.12 -23.23 6.14
CA PRO A 426 13.80 -23.78 6.47
C PRO A 426 12.98 -24.09 5.21
N GLY A 427 12.20 -25.18 5.23
CA GLY A 427 11.52 -25.69 4.02
C GLY A 427 10.49 -24.75 3.39
N TYR A 428 10.00 -23.77 4.16
CA TYR A 428 9.06 -22.75 3.69
C TYR A 428 9.74 -21.51 3.09
N PHE A 429 11.08 -21.43 3.13
CA PHE A 429 11.84 -20.45 2.36
C PHE A 429 12.05 -20.94 0.93
N ARG A 430 12.17 -20.00 0.00
CA ARG A 430 12.66 -20.27 -1.35
C ARG A 430 14.17 -20.06 -1.38
N VAL A 431 14.89 -20.89 -2.12
CA VAL A 431 16.34 -20.71 -2.35
C VAL A 431 16.58 -20.59 -3.83
N ILE A 432 17.02 -19.41 -4.26
CA ILE A 432 17.13 -19.06 -5.66
C ILE A 432 18.58 -18.78 -6.00
N ASP A 433 19.08 -19.64 -6.87
CA ASP A 433 20.40 -19.53 -7.45
C ASP A 433 20.36 -18.56 -8.63
N LEU A 434 21.21 -17.54 -8.61
CA LEU A 434 21.36 -16.54 -9.66
C LEU A 434 22.58 -16.82 -10.56
N ALA A 435 23.19 -17.99 -10.47
CA ALA A 435 24.27 -18.41 -11.37
C ALA A 435 23.85 -18.32 -12.85
N GLY A 436 24.71 -17.71 -13.66
CA GLY A 436 24.49 -17.54 -15.11
C GLY A 436 23.47 -16.47 -15.47
N ILE A 437 22.90 -15.75 -14.51
CA ILE A 437 21.91 -14.70 -14.76
C ILE A 437 22.62 -13.39 -15.04
N ALA A 438 22.44 -12.86 -16.24
CA ALA A 438 22.85 -11.50 -16.57
C ALA A 438 21.94 -10.51 -15.82
N GLY A 439 22.45 -9.96 -14.71
CA GLY A 439 21.78 -8.89 -13.96
C GLY A 439 21.65 -7.60 -14.78
N GLY A 440 20.46 -6.99 -14.80
CA GLY A 440 20.28 -5.61 -15.28
C GLY A 440 21.00 -4.61 -14.37
N LEU A 441 21.15 -3.36 -14.83
CA LEU A 441 21.88 -2.30 -14.11
C LEU A 441 21.34 -2.07 -12.69
N GLY A 442 20.02 -1.92 -12.51
CA GLY A 442 19.40 -1.74 -11.19
C GLY A 442 19.62 -2.93 -10.24
N PHE A 443 19.48 -4.16 -10.76
CA PHE A 443 19.72 -5.39 -9.99
C PHE A 443 21.19 -5.51 -9.54
N ARG A 444 22.14 -5.16 -10.40
CA ARG A 444 23.57 -5.15 -10.06
C ARG A 444 23.94 -4.04 -9.08
N ALA A 445 23.24 -2.90 -9.08
CA ALA A 445 23.48 -1.84 -8.11
C ALA A 445 23.20 -2.31 -6.67
N VAL A 446 22.12 -3.08 -6.47
CA VAL A 446 21.75 -3.61 -5.15
C VAL A 446 22.55 -4.85 -4.77
N ILE A 447 22.70 -5.81 -5.67
CA ILE A 447 23.44 -7.06 -5.37
C ILE A 447 24.95 -6.86 -5.41
N GLY A 448 25.47 -5.83 -6.07
CA GLY A 448 26.90 -5.61 -6.20
C GLY A 448 27.63 -6.71 -7.00
N PRO A 449 28.95 -6.57 -7.18
CA PRO A 449 29.74 -7.50 -8.01
C PRO A 449 30.19 -8.77 -7.25
N ALA A 450 30.21 -8.70 -5.92
CA ALA A 450 30.75 -9.76 -5.06
C ALA A 450 29.76 -10.90 -4.85
N ARG A 451 30.32 -12.08 -4.56
CA ARG A 451 29.55 -13.23 -4.06
C ARG A 451 28.76 -12.83 -2.82
N THR A 452 27.46 -13.13 -2.81
CA THR A 452 26.59 -12.74 -1.69
C THR A 452 25.37 -13.64 -1.59
N ALA A 453 24.83 -13.76 -0.39
CA ALA A 453 23.50 -14.25 -0.13
C ALA A 453 22.65 -13.13 0.48
N LEU A 454 21.40 -12.99 0.03
CA LEU A 454 20.44 -12.05 0.61
C LEU A 454 19.29 -12.85 1.20
N ILE A 455 18.98 -12.60 2.47
CA ILE A 455 17.74 -13.06 3.09
C ILE A 455 16.71 -11.97 2.82
N VAL A 456 15.66 -12.32 2.07
CA VAL A 456 14.65 -11.39 1.56
C VAL A 456 13.33 -11.74 2.22
N ARG A 457 12.71 -10.73 2.84
CA ARG A 457 11.39 -10.86 3.45
C ARG A 457 10.32 -10.98 2.38
N PRO A 458 9.13 -11.49 2.70
CA PRO A 458 8.05 -11.60 1.72
C PRO A 458 7.75 -10.26 1.04
N ASP A 459 7.82 -9.12 1.73
CA ASP A 459 7.62 -7.79 1.14
C ASP A 459 8.80 -7.27 0.29
N GLN A 460 9.71 -8.13 -0.16
CA GLN A 460 10.86 -7.84 -1.03
C GLN A 460 11.97 -6.97 -0.40
N HIS A 461 11.88 -6.63 0.88
CA HIS A 461 12.99 -5.97 1.58
C HIS A 461 14.07 -7.00 1.97
N ILE A 462 15.32 -6.60 1.85
CA ILE A 462 16.47 -7.37 2.32
C ILE A 462 16.49 -7.30 3.84
N ASP A 463 16.41 -8.43 4.51
CA ASP A 463 16.56 -8.57 5.96
C ASP A 463 18.04 -8.60 6.35
N GLN A 464 18.82 -9.40 5.62
CA GLN A 464 20.24 -9.57 5.89
C GLN A 464 21.04 -9.89 4.63
N ARG A 465 22.27 -9.39 4.59
CA ARG A 465 23.28 -9.69 3.57
C ARG A 465 24.44 -10.47 4.18
N LEU A 466 24.80 -11.59 3.57
CA LEU A 466 25.74 -12.57 4.12
C LEU A 466 26.67 -13.13 3.04
N ASP A 467 27.79 -13.71 3.46
CA ASP A 467 28.51 -14.67 2.60
C ASP A 467 27.66 -15.96 2.51
N PRO A 468 27.41 -16.52 1.31
CA PRO A 468 26.75 -17.82 1.17
C PRO A 468 27.36 -18.95 2.01
N ASP A 469 28.67 -18.90 2.29
CA ASP A 469 29.38 -19.86 3.15
C ASP A 469 29.14 -19.68 4.64
N ALA A 470 28.60 -18.54 5.07
CA ALA A 470 28.21 -18.28 6.45
C ALA A 470 26.80 -18.80 6.79
N ILE A 471 25.94 -19.07 5.80
CA ILE A 471 24.56 -19.51 6.05
C ILE A 471 24.53 -20.87 6.73
N ARG A 472 23.84 -20.94 7.87
CA ARG A 472 23.56 -22.13 8.67
C ARG A 472 22.13 -22.06 9.21
N VAL A 473 21.64 -23.14 9.81
CA VAL A 473 20.34 -23.16 10.50
C VAL A 473 20.16 -21.98 11.46
N HIS A 474 21.18 -21.68 12.26
CA HIS A 474 21.10 -20.65 13.30
C HIS A 474 20.96 -19.22 12.74
N THR A 475 21.38 -18.99 11.50
CA THR A 475 21.21 -17.71 10.79
C THR A 475 19.73 -17.30 10.78
N PHE A 476 18.84 -18.23 10.45
CA PHE A 476 17.40 -17.97 10.39
C PHE A 476 16.79 -17.76 11.76
N THR A 477 17.22 -18.54 12.76
CA THR A 477 16.71 -18.38 14.14
C THR A 477 17.13 -17.06 14.78
N GLN A 478 18.32 -16.54 14.45
CA GLN A 478 18.77 -15.22 14.91
C GLN A 478 17.93 -14.09 14.31
N LEU A 479 17.41 -14.28 13.11
CA LEU A 479 16.45 -13.38 12.45
C LEU A 479 14.99 -13.63 12.90
N GLY A 480 14.78 -14.50 13.91
CA GLY A 480 13.45 -14.80 14.46
C GLY A 480 12.65 -15.87 13.73
N TRP A 481 13.16 -16.41 12.61
CA TRP A 481 12.51 -17.49 11.86
C TRP A 481 12.65 -18.84 12.55
N ARG A 482 11.55 -19.57 12.70
CA ARG A 482 11.45 -20.86 13.41
C ARG A 482 11.28 -22.00 12.40
N ARG A 483 11.90 -23.14 12.64
CA ARG A 483 11.82 -24.30 11.73
C ARG A 483 10.47 -24.98 11.73
#